data_AF-A0A809R0M4-F1
#
_entry.id   AF-A0A809R0M4-F1
#
_cell.length_a   1.000
_cell.length_b   1.000
_cell.length_c   1.000
_cell.angle_alpha   90.00
_cell.angle_beta   90.00
_cell.angle_gamma   90.00
#
_symmetry.space_group_name_H-M   'P 1'
#
loop_
_entity.id
_entity.type
_entity.pdbx_description
1 polymer ?
#
loop_
_entity_poly.entity_id
_entity_poly.type
_entity_poly.pdbx_seq_one_letter_code
_entity_poly.pdbx_strand_id
1 'polypeptide(L)'
;MTATRWLLAYLAAVVAVTFIHEAWLLAALLAAALAAGGAGRWRIARRAVLAVLTFNLTVSLGYAAVSLWQGRFSAAYLLLVNLRVVLLVYLGFWFVARVNLLDACRFSPTLSFVVTLAAGQIEAFSRALRDFRLAFASRNAAAPALAARARHAAAQAGHLLDKSVCMAAETALAMRSRGCFDDHAGLPPPQAPPAACKKP
;
A
#
# COMPACT_ATOMS: atom_id res chain seq x y z
N MET A 1 -19.92 16.14 -1.41
CA MET A 1 -18.85 16.02 -0.38
C MET A 1 -17.55 15.65 -1.10
N THR A 2 -16.56 16.54 -1.14
CA THR A 2 -15.32 16.33 -1.91
C THR A 2 -14.46 15.21 -1.30
N ALA A 3 -13.83 14.38 -2.13
CA ALA A 3 -13.01 13.23 -1.70
C ALA A 3 -11.89 13.63 -0.70
N THR A 4 -11.37 14.84 -0.81
CA THR A 4 -10.40 15.42 0.12
C THR A 4 -10.93 15.53 1.55
N ARG A 5 -12.23 15.89 1.73
CA ARG A 5 -12.84 15.94 3.06
C ARG A 5 -12.97 14.57 3.69
N TRP A 6 -13.20 13.52 2.89
CA TRP A 6 -13.18 12.14 3.37
C TRP A 6 -11.80 11.68 3.80
N LEU A 7 -10.75 12.08 3.08
CA LEU A 7 -9.36 11.81 3.48
C LEU A 7 -9.01 12.51 4.80
N LEU A 8 -9.37 13.79 4.94
CA LEU A 8 -9.15 14.54 6.17
C LEU A 8 -9.96 13.97 7.35
N ALA A 9 -11.22 13.59 7.11
CA ALA A 9 -12.04 12.93 8.12
C ALA A 9 -11.45 11.57 8.53
N TYR A 10 -10.91 10.79 7.58
CA TYR A 10 -10.22 9.54 7.88
C TYR A 10 -8.95 9.77 8.72
N LEU A 11 -8.09 10.73 8.34
CA LEU A 11 -6.89 11.10 9.10
C LEU A 11 -7.25 11.57 10.51
N ALA A 12 -8.24 12.44 10.64
CA ALA A 12 -8.73 12.90 11.93
C ALA A 12 -9.28 11.74 12.78
N ALA A 13 -10.00 10.80 12.17
CA ALA A 13 -10.52 9.62 12.87
C ALA A 13 -9.39 8.69 13.35
N VAL A 14 -8.34 8.46 12.55
CA VAL A 14 -7.17 7.66 12.97
C VAL A 14 -6.47 8.30 14.16
N VAL A 15 -6.26 9.61 14.12
CA VAL A 15 -5.66 10.36 15.23
C VAL A 15 -6.54 10.30 16.47
N ALA A 16 -7.85 10.55 16.33
CA ALA A 16 -8.81 10.50 17.43
C ALA A 16 -8.86 9.12 18.09
N VAL A 17 -8.89 8.02 17.32
CA VAL A 17 -8.88 6.65 17.83
C VAL A 17 -7.63 6.34 18.66
N THR A 18 -6.50 6.99 18.37
CA THR A 18 -5.26 6.81 19.12
C THR A 18 -5.34 7.44 20.52
N PHE A 19 -6.12 8.51 20.68
CA PHE A 19 -6.34 9.18 21.97
C PHE A 19 -7.41 8.49 22.86
N ILE A 20 -8.20 7.57 22.32
CA ILE A 20 -9.23 6.86 23.09
C ILE A 20 -8.60 5.74 23.90
N HIS A 21 -8.65 5.89 25.23
CA HIS A 21 -8.14 4.92 26.21
C HIS A 21 -9.25 4.04 26.79
N GLU A 22 -10.51 4.30 26.43
CA GLU A 22 -11.68 3.58 26.93
C GLU A 22 -12.09 2.46 25.96
N ALA A 23 -12.08 1.21 26.45
CA ALA A 23 -12.35 0.03 25.61
C ALA A 23 -13.79 -0.02 25.07
N TRP A 24 -14.77 0.49 25.83
CA TRP A 24 -16.18 0.53 25.43
C TRP A 24 -16.43 1.53 24.30
N LEU A 25 -15.76 2.69 24.31
CA LEU A 25 -15.82 3.69 23.25
C LEU A 25 -15.23 3.14 21.94
N LEU A 26 -14.13 2.39 22.02
CA LEU A 26 -13.55 1.70 20.86
C LEU A 26 -14.49 0.63 20.30
N ALA A 27 -15.17 -0.13 21.17
CA ALA A 27 -16.15 -1.13 20.76
C ALA A 27 -17.37 -0.48 20.06
N ALA A 28 -17.88 0.61 20.63
CA ALA A 28 -18.98 1.38 20.06
C ALA A 28 -18.61 1.99 18.69
N LEU A 29 -17.40 2.55 18.58
CA LEU A 29 -16.87 3.07 17.31
C LEU A 29 -16.71 1.98 16.26
N LEU A 30 -16.23 0.80 16.65
CA LEU A 30 -16.13 -0.36 15.77
C LEU A 30 -17.52 -0.81 15.29
N ALA A 31 -18.49 -0.90 16.19
CA ALA A 31 -19.87 -1.25 15.84
C ALA A 31 -20.49 -0.21 14.90
N ALA A 32 -20.29 1.08 15.16
CA ALA A 32 -20.75 2.16 14.29
C ALA A 32 -20.08 2.11 12.91
N ALA A 33 -18.77 1.86 12.85
CA ALA A 33 -18.04 1.72 11.59
C ALA A 33 -18.53 0.50 10.79
N LEU A 34 -18.79 -0.63 11.45
CA LEU A 34 -19.36 -1.82 10.84
C LEU A 34 -20.78 -1.58 10.30
N ALA A 35 -21.60 -0.82 11.03
CA ALA A 35 -22.94 -0.43 10.60
C ALA A 35 -22.89 0.49 9.37
N ALA A 36 -21.95 1.44 9.33
CA ALA A 36 -21.71 2.34 8.18
C ALA A 36 -21.14 1.61 6.94
N GLY A 37 -20.64 0.39 7.09
CA GLY A 37 -20.02 -0.42 6.03
C GLY A 37 -20.96 -0.86 4.90
N GLY A 38 -22.29 -0.87 5.09
CA GLY A 38 -23.25 -1.26 4.04
C GLY A 38 -23.16 -2.74 3.60
N ALA A 39 -23.61 -3.08 2.39
CA ALA A 39 -23.73 -4.47 1.92
C ALA A 39 -22.38 -5.21 1.73
N GLY A 40 -21.27 -4.49 1.58
CA GLY A 40 -19.92 -5.06 1.45
C GLY A 40 -19.18 -5.28 2.78
N ARG A 41 -19.82 -4.93 3.92
CA ARG A 41 -19.18 -4.85 5.25
C ARG A 41 -18.44 -6.13 5.65
N TRP A 42 -19.00 -7.30 5.36
CA TRP A 42 -18.46 -8.58 5.81
C TRP A 42 -17.28 -9.07 4.98
N ARG A 43 -17.25 -8.77 3.67
CA ARG A 43 -16.12 -9.14 2.80
C ARG A 43 -14.89 -8.33 3.13
N ILE A 44 -15.07 -7.03 3.38
CA ILE A 44 -14.01 -6.12 3.77
C ILE A 44 -13.54 -6.45 5.20
N ALA A 45 -14.46 -6.67 6.14
CA ALA A 45 -14.14 -7.09 7.49
C ALA A 45 -13.37 -8.42 7.51
N ARG A 46 -13.76 -9.43 6.71
CA ARG A 46 -13.05 -10.72 6.67
C ARG A 46 -11.62 -10.60 6.13
N ARG A 47 -11.39 -9.75 5.11
CA ARG A 47 -10.04 -9.46 4.62
C ARG A 47 -9.22 -8.70 5.64
N ALA A 48 -9.81 -7.71 6.30
CA ALA A 48 -9.18 -6.95 7.38
C ALA A 48 -8.80 -7.86 8.55
N VAL A 49 -9.74 -8.69 9.02
CA VAL A 49 -9.51 -9.65 10.10
C VAL A 49 -8.44 -10.67 9.71
N LEU A 50 -8.47 -11.23 8.51
CA LEU A 50 -7.42 -12.16 8.04
C LEU A 50 -6.03 -11.50 7.97
N ALA A 51 -5.96 -10.25 7.52
CA ALA A 51 -4.71 -9.48 7.47
C ALA A 51 -4.19 -9.12 8.86
N VAL A 52 -5.10 -8.86 9.81
CA VAL A 52 -4.76 -8.52 11.19
C VAL A 52 -4.49 -9.75 12.02
N LEU A 53 -5.06 -10.91 11.70
CA LEU A 53 -4.97 -12.11 12.52
C LEU A 53 -3.52 -12.53 12.77
N THR A 54 -2.67 -12.51 11.74
CA THR A 54 -1.24 -12.85 11.87
C THR A 54 -0.53 -11.88 12.80
N PHE A 55 -0.72 -10.57 12.61
CA PHE A 55 -0.14 -9.55 13.47
C PHE A 55 -0.67 -9.65 14.92
N ASN A 56 -1.98 -9.84 15.07
CA ASN A 56 -2.66 -9.91 16.35
C ASN A 56 -2.26 -11.18 17.12
N LEU A 57 -2.05 -12.30 16.43
CA LEU A 57 -1.46 -13.50 17.00
C LEU A 57 -0.03 -13.25 17.49
N THR A 58 0.81 -12.62 16.67
CA THR A 58 2.20 -12.32 17.06
C THR A 58 2.26 -11.41 18.28
N VAL A 59 1.47 -10.33 18.30
CA VAL A 59 1.41 -9.40 19.43
C VAL A 59 0.80 -10.05 20.68
N SER A 60 -0.25 -10.85 20.52
CA SER A 60 -0.89 -11.55 21.64
C SER A 60 0.02 -12.64 22.23
N LEU A 61 0.76 -13.38 21.39
CA LEU A 61 1.78 -14.34 21.82
C LEU A 61 2.94 -13.64 22.52
N GLY A 62 3.42 -12.52 21.99
CA GLY A 62 4.47 -11.72 22.61
C GLY A 62 4.05 -11.19 23.98
N TYR A 63 2.83 -10.68 24.10
CA TYR A 63 2.29 -10.23 25.39
C TYR A 63 2.07 -11.40 26.36
N ALA A 64 1.56 -12.54 25.89
CA ALA A 64 1.38 -13.73 26.73
C ALA A 64 2.73 -14.22 27.30
N ALA A 65 3.78 -14.26 26.48
CA ALA A 65 5.13 -14.64 26.90
C ALA A 65 5.70 -13.69 27.96
N VAL A 66 5.56 -12.37 27.76
CA VAL A 66 6.02 -11.35 28.70
C VAL A 66 5.18 -11.35 29.99
N SER A 67 3.86 -11.56 29.87
CA SER A 67 2.95 -11.61 31.02
C SER A 67 3.17 -12.85 31.88
N LEU A 68 3.52 -13.99 31.28
CA LEU A 68 3.94 -15.20 32.00
C LEU A 68 5.23 -14.96 32.77
N TRP A 69 6.14 -14.14 32.23
CA TRP A 69 7.38 -13.76 32.93
C TRP A 69 7.12 -12.78 34.08
N GLN A 70 6.25 -11.77 33.87
CA GLN A 70 6.07 -10.68 34.84
C GLN A 70 4.98 -10.93 35.90
N GLY A 71 4.16 -11.99 35.75
CA GLY A 71 3.11 -12.34 36.72
C GLY A 71 1.98 -11.31 36.88
N ARG A 72 1.95 -10.25 36.05
CA ARG A 72 0.94 -9.18 36.05
C ARG A 72 0.16 -9.22 34.73
N PHE A 73 -0.91 -10.00 34.72
CA PHE A 73 -1.80 -10.10 33.56
C PHE A 73 -2.87 -9.00 33.63
N SER A 74 -2.88 -8.09 32.64
CA SER A 74 -3.98 -7.14 32.46
C SER A 74 -4.75 -7.45 31.17
N ALA A 75 -5.82 -8.22 31.30
CA ALA A 75 -6.73 -8.55 30.20
C ALA A 75 -7.29 -7.29 29.51
N ALA A 76 -7.55 -6.24 30.30
CA ALA A 76 -8.12 -4.99 29.80
C ALA A 76 -7.17 -4.27 28.82
N TYR A 77 -5.86 -4.28 29.08
CA TYR A 77 -4.87 -3.68 28.19
C TYR A 77 -4.77 -4.44 26.86
N LEU A 78 -4.75 -5.77 26.92
CA LEU A 78 -4.67 -6.62 25.74
C LEU A 78 -5.91 -6.46 24.85
N LEU A 79 -7.10 -6.38 25.48
CA LEU A 79 -8.35 -6.11 24.78
C LEU A 79 -8.31 -4.75 24.07
N LEU A 80 -7.88 -3.68 24.76
CA LEU A 80 -7.82 -2.33 24.22
C LEU A 80 -6.91 -2.25 22.98
N VAL A 81 -5.71 -2.83 23.06
CA VAL A 81 -4.75 -2.86 21.94
C VAL A 81 -5.33 -3.62 20.75
N ASN A 82 -5.89 -4.81 20.98
CA ASN A 82 -6.47 -5.62 19.90
C ASN A 82 -7.64 -4.90 19.23
N LEU A 83 -8.52 -4.27 20.02
CA LEU A 83 -9.67 -3.53 19.51
C LEU A 83 -9.24 -2.29 18.72
N ARG A 84 -8.21 -1.58 19.18
CA ARG A 84 -7.64 -0.42 18.49
C ARG A 84 -7.03 -0.82 17.14
N VAL A 85 -6.23 -1.89 17.10
CA VAL A 85 -5.60 -2.37 15.86
C VAL A 85 -6.67 -2.81 14.86
N VAL A 86 -7.66 -3.60 15.29
CA VAL A 86 -8.77 -4.04 14.43
C VAL A 86 -9.55 -2.84 13.89
N LEU A 87 -9.86 -1.86 14.74
CA LEU A 87 -10.57 -0.64 14.34
C LEU A 87 -9.79 0.16 13.30
N LEU A 88 -8.50 0.43 13.53
CA LEU A 88 -7.66 1.19 12.59
C LEU A 88 -7.55 0.49 11.24
N VAL A 89 -7.37 -0.83 11.25
CA VAL A 89 -7.24 -1.59 10.00
C VAL A 89 -8.57 -1.68 9.26
N TYR A 90 -9.68 -1.86 9.99
CA TYR A 90 -11.01 -1.79 9.38
C TYR A 90 -11.27 -0.41 8.76
N LEU A 91 -10.93 0.67 9.45
CA LEU A 91 -11.07 2.04 8.95
C LEU A 91 -10.25 2.27 7.68
N GLY A 92 -9.01 1.77 7.64
CA GLY A 92 -8.14 1.85 6.47
C GLY A 92 -8.73 1.12 5.26
N PHE A 93 -9.18 -0.12 5.45
CA PHE A 93 -9.84 -0.87 4.36
C PHE A 93 -11.17 -0.24 3.93
N TRP A 94 -11.95 0.30 4.87
CA TRP A 94 -13.19 1.00 4.59
C TRP A 94 -12.94 2.26 3.75
N PHE A 95 -11.90 3.02 4.09
CA PHE A 95 -11.48 4.20 3.33
C PHE A 95 -11.06 3.84 1.90
N VAL A 96 -10.17 2.85 1.72
CA VAL A 96 -9.70 2.41 0.40
C VAL A 96 -10.85 1.86 -0.47
N ALA A 97 -11.85 1.20 0.14
CA ALA A 97 -12.98 0.66 -0.59
C ALA A 97 -14.01 1.72 -1.02
N ARG A 98 -14.07 2.88 -0.34
CA ARG A 98 -15.06 3.93 -0.58
C ARG A 98 -14.49 5.13 -1.35
N VAL A 99 -13.20 5.38 -1.25
CA VAL A 99 -12.56 6.58 -1.80
C VAL A 99 -11.57 6.18 -2.87
N ASN A 100 -11.78 6.69 -4.09
CA ASN A 100 -10.80 6.55 -5.17
C ASN A 100 -9.57 7.39 -4.81
N LEU A 101 -8.40 6.74 -4.71
CA LEU A 101 -7.15 7.41 -4.34
C LEU A 101 -6.79 8.54 -5.33
N LEU A 102 -7.13 8.38 -6.62
CA LEU A 102 -6.94 9.41 -7.64
C LEU A 102 -7.78 10.65 -7.34
N ASP A 103 -9.02 10.46 -6.89
CA ASP A 103 -9.90 11.57 -6.49
C ASP A 103 -9.47 12.21 -5.15
N ALA A 104 -8.93 11.41 -4.23
CA ALA A 104 -8.41 11.89 -2.95
C ALA A 104 -7.23 12.85 -3.15
N CYS A 105 -6.37 12.60 -4.14
CA CYS A 105 -5.18 13.39 -4.45
C CYS A 105 -5.44 14.68 -5.24
N ARG A 106 -6.70 14.95 -5.66
CA ARG A 106 -7.07 16.14 -6.47
C ARG A 106 -6.82 17.49 -5.82
N PHE A 107 -6.46 17.52 -4.54
CA PHE A 107 -6.07 18.74 -3.84
C PHE A 107 -4.76 19.35 -4.39
N SER A 108 -3.90 18.53 -5.00
CA SER A 108 -2.64 18.98 -5.58
C SER A 108 -2.48 18.43 -7.00
N PRO A 109 -2.32 19.30 -8.03
CA PRO A 109 -2.17 18.86 -9.41
C PRO A 109 -0.92 17.99 -9.60
N THR A 110 0.19 18.33 -8.92
CA THR A 110 1.43 17.54 -8.95
C THR A 110 1.23 16.13 -8.40
N LEU A 111 0.47 16.00 -7.31
CA LEU A 111 0.26 14.72 -6.65
C LEU A 111 -0.71 13.83 -7.45
N SER A 112 -1.79 14.39 -7.98
CA SER A 112 -2.66 13.71 -8.94
C SER A 112 -1.89 13.27 -10.18
N PHE A 113 -0.99 14.11 -10.70
CA PHE A 113 -0.15 13.78 -11.84
C PHE A 113 0.77 12.58 -11.54
N VAL A 114 1.51 12.62 -10.42
CA VAL A 114 2.40 11.52 -10.00
C VAL A 114 1.62 10.22 -9.79
N VAL A 115 0.47 10.26 -9.11
CA VAL A 115 -0.34 9.05 -8.86
C VAL A 115 -0.89 8.48 -10.16
N THR A 116 -1.31 9.33 -11.10
CA THR A 116 -1.80 8.88 -12.42
C THR A 116 -0.68 8.22 -13.23
N LEU A 117 0.51 8.83 -13.25
CA LEU A 117 1.67 8.27 -13.91
C LEU A 117 2.09 6.94 -13.27
N ALA A 118 2.14 6.87 -11.94
CA ALA A 118 2.44 5.65 -11.19
C ALA A 118 1.41 4.54 -11.48
N ALA A 119 0.11 4.86 -11.52
CA ALA A 119 -0.93 3.89 -11.85
C ALA A 119 -0.73 3.29 -13.26
N GLY A 120 -0.37 4.11 -14.25
CA GLY A 120 -0.03 3.63 -15.59
C GLY A 120 1.19 2.70 -15.60
N GLN A 121 2.25 3.06 -14.87
CA GLN A 121 3.46 2.24 -14.76
C GLN A 121 3.19 0.91 -14.04
N ILE A 122 2.32 0.91 -13.02
CA ILE A 122 1.92 -0.32 -12.31
C ILE A 122 1.27 -1.32 -13.27
N GLU A 123 0.34 -0.89 -14.13
CA GLU A 123 -0.29 -1.80 -15.09
C GLU A 123 0.71 -2.32 -16.13
N ALA A 124 1.57 -1.45 -16.66
CA ALA A 124 2.60 -1.81 -17.62
C ALA A 124 3.57 -2.87 -17.04
N PHE A 125 4.08 -2.66 -15.82
CA PHE A 125 4.95 -3.62 -15.16
C PHE A 125 4.22 -4.90 -14.72
N SER A 126 2.95 -4.80 -14.33
CA SER A 126 2.13 -5.97 -14.00
C SER A 126 1.92 -6.86 -15.22
N ARG A 127 1.79 -6.28 -16.42
CA ARG A 127 1.77 -7.02 -17.67
C ARG A 127 3.12 -7.69 -17.94
N ALA A 128 4.23 -6.96 -17.85
CA ALA A 128 5.56 -7.51 -18.06
C ALA A 128 5.89 -8.67 -17.10
N LEU A 129 5.51 -8.54 -15.81
CA LEU A 129 5.68 -9.61 -14.82
C LEU A 129 4.85 -10.85 -15.13
N ARG A 130 3.63 -10.70 -15.67
CA ARG A 130 2.83 -11.84 -16.14
C ARG A 130 3.54 -12.55 -17.29
N ASP A 131 4.08 -11.81 -18.25
CA ASP A 131 4.79 -12.37 -19.40
C ASP A 131 6.06 -13.11 -18.97
N PHE A 132 6.85 -12.55 -18.03
CA PHE A 132 8.00 -13.24 -17.46
C PHE A 132 7.61 -14.54 -16.74
N ARG A 133 6.50 -14.53 -15.99
CA ARG A 133 6.00 -15.76 -15.33
C ARG A 133 5.62 -16.83 -16.34
N LEU A 134 4.97 -16.47 -17.44
CA LEU A 134 4.62 -17.40 -18.51
C LEU A 134 5.86 -17.93 -19.23
N ALA A 135 6.82 -17.06 -19.55
CA ALA A 135 8.09 -17.46 -20.17
C ALA A 135 8.92 -18.37 -19.26
N PHE A 136 8.88 -18.15 -17.95
CA PHE A 136 9.55 -19.03 -16.99
C PHE A 136 8.87 -20.40 -16.90
N ALA A 137 7.54 -20.43 -16.87
CA ALA A 137 6.78 -21.67 -16.85
C ALA A 137 7.01 -22.50 -18.12
N SER A 138 7.04 -21.89 -19.31
CA SER A 138 7.27 -22.62 -20.56
C SER A 138 8.70 -23.18 -20.69
N ARG A 139 9.70 -22.52 -20.09
CA ARG A 139 11.10 -22.96 -20.10
C ARG A 139 11.42 -24.06 -19.05
N ASN A 140 10.50 -24.36 -18.15
CA ASN A 140 10.69 -25.37 -17.11
C ASN A 140 9.58 -26.42 -17.18
N ALA A 141 9.90 -27.60 -17.73
CA ALA A 141 8.95 -28.72 -17.81
C ALA A 141 8.53 -29.28 -16.43
N ALA A 142 9.33 -29.03 -15.39
CA ALA A 142 9.05 -29.41 -14.00
C ALA A 142 9.12 -28.18 -13.07
N ALA A 143 8.50 -28.28 -11.89
CA ALA A 143 8.53 -27.19 -10.90
C ALA A 143 9.98 -26.89 -10.46
N PRO A 144 10.51 -25.69 -10.73
CA PRO A 144 11.89 -25.37 -10.42
C PRO A 144 12.12 -25.19 -8.92
N ALA A 145 13.31 -25.56 -8.45
CA ALA A 145 13.72 -25.41 -7.05
C ALA A 145 13.60 -23.95 -6.56
N LEU A 146 13.34 -23.76 -5.27
CA LEU A 146 13.15 -22.43 -4.66
C LEU A 146 14.34 -21.49 -4.92
N ALA A 147 15.58 -22.00 -4.89
CA ALA A 147 16.78 -21.21 -5.20
C ALA A 147 16.79 -20.70 -6.65
N ALA A 148 16.34 -21.51 -7.62
CA ALA A 148 16.25 -21.10 -9.02
C ALA A 148 15.17 -20.04 -9.23
N ARG A 149 14.03 -20.16 -8.52
CA ARG A 149 12.98 -19.14 -8.52
C ARG A 149 13.47 -17.82 -7.93
N ALA A 150 14.23 -17.86 -6.84
CA ALA A 150 14.81 -16.67 -6.21
C ALA A 150 15.82 -15.96 -7.14
N ARG A 151 16.74 -16.71 -7.77
CA ARG A 151 17.68 -16.16 -8.76
C ARG A 151 16.97 -15.53 -9.94
N HIS A 152 15.92 -16.19 -10.44
CA HIS A 152 15.14 -15.62 -11.53
C HIS A 152 14.43 -14.34 -11.13
N ALA A 153 13.79 -14.30 -9.94
CA ALA A 153 13.15 -13.11 -9.42
C ALA A 153 14.15 -11.95 -9.25
N ALA A 154 15.37 -12.23 -8.77
CA ALA A 154 16.43 -11.23 -8.65
C ALA A 154 16.84 -10.66 -10.03
N ALA A 155 17.03 -11.53 -11.03
CA ALA A 155 17.34 -11.09 -12.39
C ALA A 155 16.21 -10.28 -13.03
N GLN A 156 14.95 -10.68 -12.82
CA GLN A 156 13.78 -9.91 -13.25
C GLN A 156 13.72 -8.54 -12.58
N ALA A 157 13.94 -8.49 -11.26
CA ALA A 157 13.94 -7.23 -10.50
C ALA A 157 15.03 -6.27 -10.99
N GLY A 158 16.24 -6.77 -11.24
CA GLY A 158 17.34 -5.97 -11.81
C GLY A 158 16.97 -5.39 -13.17
N HIS A 159 16.47 -6.25 -14.08
CA HIS A 159 16.05 -5.80 -15.41
C HIS A 159 14.90 -4.77 -15.37
N LEU A 160 13.91 -4.97 -14.50
CA LEU A 160 12.81 -4.02 -14.33
C LEU A 160 13.29 -2.69 -13.74
N LEU A 161 14.25 -2.71 -12.82
CA LEU A 161 14.83 -1.50 -12.24
C LEU A 161 15.57 -0.70 -13.31
N ASP A 162 16.46 -1.34 -14.06
CA ASP A 162 17.19 -0.70 -15.18
C ASP A 162 16.21 -0.09 -16.19
N LYS A 163 15.19 -0.88 -16.57
CA LYS A 163 14.12 -0.41 -17.47
C LYS A 163 13.37 0.78 -16.88
N SER A 164 13.06 0.78 -15.59
CA SER A 164 12.33 1.88 -14.94
C SER A 164 13.12 3.18 -14.92
N VAL A 165 14.44 3.12 -14.72
CA VAL A 165 15.32 4.30 -14.78
C VAL A 165 15.38 4.86 -16.20
N CYS A 166 15.54 4.00 -17.21
CA CYS A 166 15.51 4.43 -18.61
C CYS A 166 14.15 5.05 -18.97
N MET A 167 13.06 4.39 -18.60
CA MET A 167 11.70 4.87 -18.88
C MET A 167 11.39 6.18 -18.16
N ALA A 168 11.91 6.39 -16.95
CA ALA A 168 11.74 7.66 -16.25
C ALA A 168 12.44 8.81 -16.99
N ALA A 169 13.66 8.59 -17.49
CA ALA A 169 14.38 9.59 -18.28
C ALA A 169 13.66 9.92 -19.59
N GLU A 170 13.22 8.90 -20.33
CA GLU A 170 12.48 9.09 -21.59
C GLU A 170 11.11 9.75 -21.37
N THR A 171 10.37 9.32 -20.35
CA THR A 171 9.06 9.91 -20.01
C THR A 171 9.22 11.36 -19.59
N ALA A 172 10.22 11.68 -18.76
CA ALA A 172 10.49 13.06 -18.35
C ALA A 172 10.84 13.96 -19.56
N LEU A 173 11.66 13.47 -20.49
CA LEU A 173 12.00 14.19 -21.72
C LEU A 173 10.78 14.41 -22.62
N ALA A 174 10.00 13.35 -22.86
CA ALA A 174 8.79 13.40 -23.69
C ALA A 174 7.71 14.30 -23.09
N MET A 175 7.63 14.39 -21.77
CA MET A 175 6.71 15.29 -21.09
C MET A 175 7.18 16.74 -21.11
N ARG A 176 8.49 16.97 -21.02
CA ARG A 176 9.08 18.31 -21.18
C ARG A 176 8.88 18.84 -22.60
N SER A 177 9.07 18.01 -23.64
CA SER A 177 8.83 18.44 -25.03
C SER A 177 7.36 18.77 -25.31
N ARG A 178 6.43 18.27 -24.48
CA ARG A 178 5.00 18.60 -24.49
C ARG A 178 4.63 19.80 -23.61
N GLY A 179 5.61 20.50 -23.04
CA GLY A 179 5.41 21.69 -22.20
C GLY A 179 4.88 21.39 -20.80
N CYS A 180 5.00 20.15 -20.31
CA CYS A 180 4.38 19.74 -19.04
C CYS A 180 5.18 20.16 -17.79
N PHE A 181 6.42 20.65 -17.95
CA PHE A 181 7.32 21.01 -16.84
C PHE A 181 7.81 22.47 -16.89
N ASP A 182 7.23 23.32 -17.73
CA ASP A 182 7.72 24.70 -17.96
C ASP A 182 7.42 25.66 -16.80
N ASP A 183 6.62 25.25 -15.81
CA ASP A 183 6.35 26.00 -14.57
C ASP A 183 7.54 25.98 -13.57
N HIS A 184 8.62 25.25 -13.85
CA HIS A 184 9.79 25.10 -12.96
C HIS A 184 11.12 25.43 -13.67
N ALA A 185 11.21 26.60 -14.29
CA ALA A 185 12.35 27.10 -15.07
C ALA A 185 13.72 27.19 -14.35
N GLY A 186 13.83 26.75 -13.08
CA GLY A 186 15.07 26.79 -12.28
C GLY A 186 15.72 25.42 -12.00
N LEU A 187 15.17 24.30 -12.48
CA LEU A 187 15.76 22.99 -12.24
C LEU A 187 16.95 22.71 -13.19
N PRO A 188 18.06 22.14 -12.69
CA PRO A 188 19.21 21.79 -13.52
C PRO A 188 18.79 20.85 -14.66
N PRO A 189 19.50 20.89 -15.80
CA PRO A 189 19.20 20.04 -16.94
C PRO A 189 19.21 18.56 -16.52
N PRO A 190 18.30 17.74 -17.06
CA PRO A 190 18.24 16.33 -16.73
C PRO A 190 19.60 15.68 -17.04
N GLN A 191 20.08 14.88 -16.10
CA GLN A 191 21.27 14.08 -16.31
C GLN A 191 21.02 13.15 -17.51
N ALA A 192 22.02 13.02 -18.39
CA ALA A 192 21.94 12.16 -19.55
C ALA A 192 21.50 10.74 -19.13
N PRO A 193 20.68 10.04 -19.93
CA PRO A 193 20.26 8.69 -19.60
C PRO A 193 21.50 7.83 -19.32
N PRO A 194 21.47 6.98 -18.28
CA PRO A 194 22.62 6.16 -17.93
C PRO A 194 23.05 5.32 -19.13
N ALA A 195 24.35 5.08 -19.29
CA ALA A 195 24.92 4.37 -20.45
C ALA A 195 24.29 2.98 -20.70
N ALA A 196 23.64 2.40 -19.69
CA ALA A 196 22.85 1.18 -19.77
C ALA A 196 21.64 1.27 -20.72
N CYS A 197 21.06 2.46 -20.94
CA CYS A 197 19.91 2.64 -21.84
C CYS A 197 20.28 2.67 -23.33
N LYS A 198 21.57 2.56 -23.70
CA LYS A 198 22.05 2.62 -25.10
C LYS A 198 22.08 1.26 -25.82
N LYS A 199 21.75 0.15 -25.16
CA LYS A 199 21.73 -1.17 -25.83
C LYS A 199 20.29 -1.59 -26.18
N PRO A 200 19.99 -1.87 -27.46
CA PRO A 200 18.71 -2.41 -27.90
C PRO A 200 18.50 -3.86 -27.43
#